data_AF-A0A7J5DJ97-F1
#
_entry.id   AF-A0A7J5DJ97-F1
#
_cell.length_a   1.000
_cell.length_b   1.000
_cell.length_c   1.000
_cell.angle_alpha   90.00
_cell.angle_beta   90.00
_cell.angle_gamma   90.00
#
_symmetry.space_group_name_H-M   'P 1'
#
loop_
_entity.id
_entity.type
_entity.pdbx_description
1 polymer ?
#
loop_
_entity_poly.entity_id
_entity_poly.type
_entity_poly.pdbx_seq_one_letter_code
_entity_poly.pdbx_strand_id
1 'polypeptide(L)'
;MRTSRTRSFRIRPLRRRVAALLAGAVAVAALLAAGTTAHAAGTPLRDLAAAKGKVIGTAVTGSKLTGTYGDIAGGQFNSLTPGNAMKWGSVEPTRGSFDWAEADQIVAFAQAHNQQVRGHTLVWHSQNPSWLTDGTWTTAELSGLLQDHITTEVTRYKGKLAAWDVVNEPFNEDGTYRSTLWYNGLGADYIAQALTWAHAADPSAKLYINDYNVEGVNAKSTALYNLVKSLKARGVPIDGVGLQAHLILGQVPGTLQQNIQRFADLGVDVAVTELDIRMQLPSDSTELAQQAADYKAVLDACVAVTRCHGVTVWGFTDSDSWIPDVFSGYGAATPYDENYAPKPAYDAIAASLGGGTTTPPPTGACTATYSVQSQWNTGFTGQVRIACSGAALSSWKVNWTYGAGQRITQAWNATCTQSGAAVSCANASYNGTVPDGGSVTFGFNASWSGSNPVPTVTLG
;
A
#
# COMPACT_ATOMS: atom_id res chain seq x y z
N MET A 1 -47.53 -60.10 80.41
CA MET A 1 -48.59 -59.39 79.64
C MET A 1 -48.23 -59.43 78.16
N ARG A 2 -49.10 -60.02 77.32
CA ARG A 2 -49.32 -59.85 75.85
C ARG A 2 -48.10 -59.58 74.94
N THR A 3 -47.60 -60.57 74.20
CA THR A 3 -47.88 -60.93 72.77
C THR A 3 -47.36 -59.98 71.68
N SER A 4 -46.63 -60.51 70.69
CA SER A 4 -46.71 -60.25 69.21
C SER A 4 -45.32 -60.26 68.53
N ARG A 5 -44.91 -61.37 67.89
CA ARG A 5 -44.96 -61.68 66.44
C ARG A 5 -44.01 -60.89 65.51
N THR A 6 -42.92 -61.57 65.13
CA THR A 6 -42.45 -61.90 63.76
C THR A 6 -42.96 -61.07 62.55
N ARG A 7 -42.04 -60.55 61.71
CA ARG A 7 -41.69 -61.09 60.36
C ARG A 7 -40.74 -60.18 59.56
N SER A 8 -39.84 -60.85 58.85
CA SER A 8 -38.90 -60.37 57.85
C SER A 8 -39.56 -60.22 56.47
N PHE A 9 -39.00 -59.36 55.61
CA PHE A 9 -39.14 -59.47 54.14
C PHE A 9 -37.78 -59.25 53.45
N ARG A 10 -37.39 -60.25 52.65
CA ARG A 10 -36.35 -60.19 51.59
C ARG A 10 -36.85 -59.33 50.43
N ILE A 11 -35.94 -58.88 49.54
CA ILE A 11 -35.93 -59.11 48.08
C ILE A 11 -34.61 -58.53 47.48
N ARG A 12 -33.93 -59.34 46.66
CA ARG A 12 -32.78 -59.01 45.77
C ARG A 12 -33.33 -58.54 44.38
N PRO A 13 -32.52 -58.43 43.30
CA PRO A 13 -31.44 -57.48 42.97
C PRO A 13 -31.76 -56.74 41.63
N LEU A 14 -30.98 -55.73 41.21
CA LEU A 14 -30.81 -55.49 39.76
C LEU A 14 -29.53 -54.73 39.41
N ARG A 15 -28.86 -55.24 38.37
CA ARG A 15 -27.64 -54.79 37.70
C ARG A 15 -27.80 -53.37 37.11
N ARG A 16 -26.72 -52.58 37.08
CA ARG A 16 -26.20 -51.90 35.86
C ARG A 16 -24.87 -51.16 36.11
N ARG A 17 -23.83 -51.69 35.47
CA ARG A 17 -22.69 -51.04 34.78
C ARG A 17 -22.35 -49.59 35.15
N VAL A 18 -21.15 -49.36 35.68
CA VAL A 18 -20.22 -48.33 35.16
C VAL A 18 -18.80 -48.90 35.24
N ALA A 19 -18.23 -49.19 34.08
CA ALA A 19 -16.80 -49.37 33.87
C ALA A 19 -16.26 -48.09 33.20
N ALA A 20 -14.95 -47.91 33.29
CA ALA A 20 -14.11 -46.87 32.66
C ALA A 20 -13.83 -45.61 33.50
N LEU A 21 -13.04 -45.78 34.56
CA LEU A 21 -11.98 -44.84 34.91
C LEU A 21 -10.68 -45.39 34.30
N LEU A 22 -9.91 -44.52 33.63
CA LEU A 22 -8.59 -44.71 32.95
C LEU A 22 -8.62 -44.54 31.43
N ALA A 23 -8.92 -43.33 30.97
CA ALA A 23 -8.48 -42.81 29.66
C ALA A 23 -8.43 -41.27 29.66
N GLY A 24 -8.04 -40.66 30.79
CA GLY A 24 -8.01 -39.21 30.97
C GLY A 24 -6.60 -38.71 31.26
N ALA A 25 -5.67 -38.84 30.32
CA ALA A 25 -4.33 -38.24 30.44
C ALA A 25 -3.57 -38.02 29.11
N VAL A 26 -4.21 -38.09 27.92
CA VAL A 26 -3.49 -37.90 26.63
C VAL A 26 -4.21 -36.94 25.65
N ALA A 27 -5.13 -36.10 26.10
CA ALA A 27 -5.88 -35.22 25.19
C ALA A 27 -5.95 -33.75 25.62
N VAL A 28 -4.88 -33.22 26.21
CA VAL A 28 -4.69 -31.76 26.39
C VAL A 28 -3.23 -31.38 26.09
N ALA A 29 -2.81 -31.61 24.84
CA ALA A 29 -1.54 -31.09 24.31
C ALA A 29 -1.61 -30.86 22.79
N ALA A 30 -2.80 -30.54 22.25
CA ALA A 30 -3.03 -30.39 20.81
C ALA A 30 -3.90 -29.18 20.43
N LEU A 31 -4.06 -28.21 21.32
CA LEU A 31 -4.64 -26.90 20.98
C LEU A 31 -3.83 -25.82 21.67
N LEU A 32 -2.82 -25.29 20.95
CA LEU A 32 -2.24 -23.94 21.07
C LEU A 32 -0.98 -23.89 20.19
N ALA A 33 -1.16 -24.07 18.88
CA ALA A 33 -0.17 -23.71 17.87
C ALA A 33 -0.85 -23.36 16.54
N ALA A 34 -2.00 -22.66 16.59
CA ALA A 34 -2.34 -21.75 15.52
C ALA A 34 -1.51 -20.48 15.76
N GLY A 35 -0.19 -20.61 15.61
CA GLY A 35 0.69 -19.46 15.53
C GLY A 35 0.33 -18.74 14.25
N THR A 36 -0.27 -17.57 14.38
CA THR A 36 -0.24 -16.57 13.33
C THR A 36 1.22 -16.44 12.90
N THR A 37 1.54 -16.83 11.67
CA THR A 37 2.83 -16.52 11.08
C THR A 37 2.86 -15.01 10.90
N ALA A 38 3.27 -14.29 11.94
CA ALA A 38 3.67 -12.90 11.82
C ALA A 38 4.84 -12.88 10.83
N HIS A 39 4.57 -12.48 9.60
CA HIS A 39 5.60 -12.16 8.63
C HIS A 39 6.50 -11.11 9.27
N ALA A 40 7.77 -11.41 9.41
CA ALA A 40 8.75 -10.36 9.57
C ALA A 40 8.70 -9.42 8.38
N ALA A 41 8.30 -8.18 8.62
CA ALA A 41 8.35 -7.17 7.60
C ALA A 41 9.82 -6.91 7.23
N GLY A 42 10.16 -7.04 5.94
CA GLY A 42 11.33 -6.37 5.39
C GLY A 42 11.26 -4.85 5.66
N THR A 43 12.30 -4.09 5.31
CA THR A 43 12.27 -2.63 5.42
C THR A 43 10.97 -2.10 4.81
N PRO A 44 10.13 -1.38 5.58
CA PRO A 44 8.83 -0.91 5.09
C PRO A 44 8.98 -0.07 3.83
N LEU A 45 7.97 -0.11 2.93
CA LEU A 45 8.01 0.67 1.69
C LEU A 45 8.27 2.16 1.96
N ARG A 46 7.68 2.70 3.02
CA ARG A 46 7.87 4.09 3.46
C ARG A 46 9.31 4.47 3.72
N ASP A 47 10.10 3.56 4.30
CA ASP A 47 11.49 3.80 4.62
C ASP A 47 12.37 3.67 3.37
N LEU A 48 12.06 2.72 2.49
CA LEU A 48 12.71 2.57 1.18
C LEU A 48 12.48 3.82 0.31
N ALA A 49 11.24 4.30 0.25
CA ALA A 49 10.90 5.53 -0.48
C ALA A 49 11.63 6.75 0.10
N ALA A 50 11.62 6.90 1.43
CA ALA A 50 12.32 7.99 2.11
C ALA A 50 13.83 7.99 1.83
N ALA A 51 14.46 6.81 1.78
CA ALA A 51 15.88 6.67 1.43
C ALA A 51 16.21 7.12 0.00
N LYS A 52 15.22 7.16 -0.90
CA LYS A 52 15.32 7.70 -2.27
C LYS A 52 14.87 9.16 -2.37
N GLY A 53 14.47 9.79 -1.26
CA GLY A 53 13.87 11.13 -1.25
C GLY A 53 12.50 11.16 -1.93
N LYS A 54 11.75 10.04 -1.88
CA LYS A 54 10.44 9.87 -2.51
C LYS A 54 9.35 9.58 -1.47
N VAL A 55 8.11 9.75 -1.90
CA VAL A 55 6.89 9.35 -1.17
C VAL A 55 6.31 8.07 -1.77
N ILE A 56 5.87 7.15 -0.92
CA ILE A 56 5.01 6.02 -1.30
C ILE A 56 3.72 6.12 -0.48
N GLY A 57 2.62 6.41 -1.17
CA GLY A 57 1.32 6.65 -0.57
C GLY A 57 0.31 5.56 -0.87
N THR A 58 -0.82 5.62 -0.18
CA THR A 58 -2.00 4.83 -0.52
C THR A 58 -3.28 5.63 -0.29
N ALA A 59 -4.27 5.46 -1.18
CA ALA A 59 -5.61 5.94 -0.94
C ALA A 59 -6.32 5.07 0.11
N VAL A 60 -7.11 5.71 0.99
CA VAL A 60 -7.74 5.03 2.13
C VAL A 60 -9.19 5.43 2.32
N THR A 61 -9.95 4.51 2.92
CA THR A 61 -11.28 4.75 3.50
C THR A 61 -11.13 4.90 5.02
N GLY A 62 -11.65 5.97 5.60
CA GLY A 62 -11.39 6.33 6.99
C GLY A 62 -11.89 5.27 7.97
N SER A 63 -13.10 4.74 7.75
CA SER A 63 -13.70 3.69 8.58
C SER A 63 -12.88 2.38 8.63
N LYS A 64 -11.97 2.16 7.67
CA LYS A 64 -11.11 0.97 7.59
C LYS A 64 -9.75 1.15 8.30
N LEU A 65 -9.38 2.34 8.76
CA LEU A 65 -8.10 2.64 9.42
C LEU A 65 -7.98 2.07 10.85
N THR A 66 -8.26 0.78 11.00
CA THR A 66 -8.17 0.00 12.23
C THR A 66 -7.72 -1.43 11.91
N GLY A 67 -7.27 -2.18 12.92
CA GLY A 67 -6.83 -3.57 12.76
C GLY A 67 -5.75 -3.73 11.68
N THR A 68 -5.77 -4.85 10.96
CA THR A 68 -4.76 -5.17 9.93
C THR A 68 -4.64 -4.11 8.84
N TYR A 69 -5.76 -3.52 8.40
CA TYR A 69 -5.74 -2.46 7.38
C TYR A 69 -5.01 -1.22 7.90
N GLY A 70 -5.35 -0.78 9.13
CA GLY A 70 -4.66 0.34 9.79
C GLY A 70 -3.17 0.05 10.03
N ASP A 71 -2.83 -1.14 10.49
CA ASP A 71 -1.44 -1.54 10.74
C ASP A 71 -0.58 -1.49 9.45
N ILE A 72 -1.13 -1.97 8.33
CA ILE A 72 -0.44 -1.90 7.03
C ILE A 72 -0.38 -0.47 6.51
N ALA A 73 -1.51 0.27 6.53
CA ALA A 73 -1.57 1.65 6.06
C ALA A 73 -0.57 2.55 6.80
N GLY A 74 -0.51 2.45 8.13
CA GLY A 74 0.42 3.21 8.98
C GLY A 74 1.85 2.70 8.95
N GLY A 75 2.05 1.40 8.73
CA GLY A 75 3.37 0.76 8.74
C GLY A 75 4.13 0.86 7.41
N GLN A 76 3.44 0.75 6.28
CA GLN A 76 4.07 0.62 4.95
C GLN A 76 4.12 1.93 4.16
N PHE A 77 3.26 2.90 4.42
CA PHE A 77 3.15 4.10 3.59
C PHE A 77 3.56 5.37 4.36
N ASN A 78 4.11 6.37 3.67
CA ASN A 78 4.45 7.68 4.27
C ASN A 78 3.51 8.81 3.82
N SER A 79 2.48 8.50 3.03
CA SER A 79 1.43 9.43 2.66
C SER A 79 0.07 8.73 2.55
N LEU A 80 -1.00 9.41 2.94
CA LEU A 80 -2.37 8.96 2.73
C LEU A 80 -3.14 9.92 1.82
N THR A 81 -4.05 9.38 1.02
CA THR A 81 -5.03 10.16 0.25
C THR A 81 -6.45 9.74 0.67
N PRO A 82 -7.31 10.66 1.15
CA PRO A 82 -8.71 10.33 1.39
C PRO A 82 -9.40 10.01 0.06
N GLY A 83 -9.79 8.76 -0.16
CA GLY A 83 -10.32 8.35 -1.48
C GLY A 83 -11.66 9.00 -1.84
N ASN A 84 -12.46 9.35 -0.83
CA ASN A 84 -13.76 10.02 -1.00
C ASN A 84 -14.04 11.13 0.02
N ALA A 85 -13.49 11.04 1.23
CA ALA A 85 -13.89 11.88 2.35
C ALA A 85 -13.64 13.39 2.18
N MET A 86 -12.82 13.80 1.21
CA MET A 86 -12.53 15.21 0.87
C MET A 86 -13.07 15.63 -0.50
N LYS A 87 -14.01 14.87 -1.09
CA LYS A 87 -14.74 15.30 -2.29
C LYS A 87 -15.91 16.20 -1.88
N TRP A 88 -16.27 17.16 -2.74
CA TRP A 88 -17.29 18.17 -2.41
C TRP A 88 -18.58 17.57 -1.85
N GLY A 89 -19.16 16.56 -2.52
CA GLY A 89 -20.39 15.93 -2.08
C GLY A 89 -20.30 15.25 -0.70
N SER A 90 -19.10 14.84 -0.28
CA SER A 90 -18.84 14.27 1.04
C SER A 90 -18.67 15.35 2.11
N VAL A 91 -17.93 16.42 1.82
CA VAL A 91 -17.66 17.46 2.82
C VAL A 91 -18.78 18.47 2.98
N GLU A 92 -19.60 18.70 1.96
CA GLU A 92 -20.74 19.64 2.00
C GLU A 92 -21.99 19.03 1.35
N PRO A 93 -22.55 17.94 1.94
CA PRO A 93 -23.70 17.23 1.36
C PRO A 93 -24.96 18.10 1.32
N THR A 94 -25.07 19.08 2.22
CA THR A 94 -26.12 20.11 2.23
C THR A 94 -25.45 21.47 2.29
N ARG A 95 -25.90 22.43 1.47
CA ARG A 95 -25.29 23.77 1.37
C ARG A 95 -25.13 24.42 2.74
N GLY A 96 -23.90 24.80 3.09
CA GLY A 96 -23.53 25.42 4.35
C GLY A 96 -23.49 24.47 5.56
N SER A 97 -23.76 23.18 5.38
CA SER A 97 -23.69 22.16 6.43
C SER A 97 -22.63 21.13 6.06
N PHE A 98 -21.50 21.21 6.73
CA PHE A 98 -20.33 20.41 6.41
C PHE A 98 -20.24 19.12 7.24
N ASP A 99 -19.78 18.04 6.61
CA ASP A 99 -19.39 16.79 7.27
C ASP A 99 -17.88 16.56 7.13
N TRP A 100 -17.16 16.74 8.23
CA TRP A 100 -15.71 16.58 8.28
C TRP A 100 -15.27 15.28 8.93
N ALA A 101 -16.19 14.44 9.39
CA ALA A 101 -15.88 13.37 10.35
C ALA A 101 -14.85 12.37 9.81
N GLU A 102 -15.06 11.86 8.59
CA GLU A 102 -14.15 10.88 7.99
C GLU A 102 -12.82 11.51 7.56
N ALA A 103 -12.85 12.73 7.01
CA ALA A 103 -11.64 13.44 6.60
C ALA A 103 -10.75 13.80 7.81
N ASP A 104 -11.34 14.28 8.90
CA ASP A 104 -10.64 14.54 10.17
C ASP A 104 -10.04 13.24 10.74
N GLN A 105 -10.77 12.12 10.67
CA GLN A 105 -10.26 10.81 11.10
C GLN A 105 -9.00 10.40 10.31
N ILE A 106 -9.02 10.55 8.99
CA ILE A 106 -7.86 10.19 8.14
C ILE A 106 -6.67 11.11 8.43
N VAL A 107 -6.90 12.42 8.57
CA VAL A 107 -5.84 13.39 8.92
C VAL A 107 -5.25 13.09 10.30
N ALA A 108 -6.08 12.78 11.29
CA ALA A 108 -5.61 12.42 12.63
C ALA A 108 -4.78 11.13 12.62
N PHE A 109 -5.21 10.11 11.86
CA PHE A 109 -4.43 8.88 11.67
C PHE A 109 -3.08 9.19 11.02
N ALA A 110 -3.06 9.94 9.92
CA ALA A 110 -1.82 10.30 9.24
C ALA A 110 -0.84 11.02 10.18
N GLN A 111 -1.32 11.97 10.99
CA GLN A 111 -0.51 12.66 12.00
C GLN A 111 0.04 11.70 13.05
N ALA A 112 -0.78 10.78 13.57
CA ALA A 112 -0.34 9.78 14.55
C ALA A 112 0.74 8.84 14.00
N HIS A 113 0.76 8.61 12.69
CA HIS A 113 1.71 7.74 11.99
C HIS A 113 2.85 8.49 11.27
N ASN A 114 2.98 9.81 11.48
CA ASN A 114 3.96 10.68 10.81
C ASN A 114 3.91 10.54 9.28
N GLN A 115 2.70 10.57 8.72
CA GLN A 115 2.44 10.47 7.30
C GLN A 115 2.02 11.84 6.75
N GLN A 116 2.36 12.09 5.49
CA GLN A 116 1.79 13.19 4.74
C GLN A 116 0.33 12.91 4.40
N VAL A 117 -0.43 13.96 4.09
CA VAL A 117 -1.77 13.83 3.50
C VAL A 117 -1.79 14.59 2.18
N ARG A 118 -2.28 13.93 1.13
CA ARG A 118 -2.67 14.59 -0.12
C ARG A 118 -4.18 14.77 -0.11
N GLY A 119 -4.66 16.01 -0.09
CA GLY A 119 -6.08 16.31 -0.18
C GLY A 119 -6.61 16.04 -1.59
N HIS A 120 -7.73 15.32 -1.68
CA HIS A 120 -8.31 14.89 -2.94
C HIS A 120 -9.85 14.87 -2.80
N THR A 121 -10.60 15.74 -3.49
CA THR A 121 -10.16 16.80 -4.41
C THR A 121 -11.17 17.95 -4.37
N LEU A 122 -10.69 19.18 -4.60
CA LEU A 122 -11.49 20.39 -4.43
C LEU A 122 -12.45 20.65 -5.60
N VAL A 123 -12.02 20.38 -6.84
CA VAL A 123 -12.80 20.69 -8.03
C VAL A 123 -12.78 19.51 -8.99
N TRP A 124 -13.93 18.86 -9.14
CA TRP A 124 -14.10 17.75 -10.06
C TRP A 124 -15.47 17.80 -10.73
N HIS A 125 -15.63 17.04 -11.82
CA HIS A 125 -16.89 16.93 -12.53
C HIS A 125 -17.84 15.91 -11.86
N SER A 126 -17.29 15.00 -11.06
CA SER A 126 -18.03 13.94 -10.35
C SER A 126 -18.11 14.22 -8.85
N GLN A 127 -19.00 13.48 -8.16
CA GLN A 127 -19.24 13.55 -6.71
C GLN A 127 -19.47 14.98 -6.17
N ASN A 128 -20.11 15.83 -6.96
CA ASN A 128 -20.66 17.10 -6.53
C ASN A 128 -21.98 16.88 -5.75
N PRO A 129 -22.31 17.69 -4.74
CA PRO A 129 -23.58 17.57 -4.04
C PRO A 129 -24.76 17.97 -4.94
N SER A 130 -25.92 17.34 -4.76
CA SER A 130 -27.09 17.57 -5.63
C SER A 130 -27.60 19.01 -5.60
N TRP A 131 -27.52 19.69 -4.45
CA TRP A 131 -27.91 21.10 -4.33
C TRP A 131 -27.12 22.02 -5.26
N LEU A 132 -25.89 21.62 -5.64
CA LEU A 132 -25.04 22.35 -6.56
C LEU A 132 -25.39 22.00 -8.02
N THR A 133 -25.49 20.70 -8.34
CA THR A 133 -25.73 20.23 -9.72
C THR A 133 -27.14 20.52 -10.23
N ASP A 134 -28.12 20.51 -9.33
CA ASP A 134 -29.52 20.76 -9.66
C ASP A 134 -29.87 22.26 -9.58
N GLY A 135 -28.93 23.08 -9.08
CA GLY A 135 -29.06 24.52 -9.02
C GLY A 135 -28.89 25.21 -10.37
N THR A 136 -29.47 26.40 -10.50
CA THR A 136 -29.24 27.30 -11.64
C THR A 136 -28.49 28.52 -11.14
N TRP A 137 -27.32 28.78 -11.70
CA TRP A 137 -26.38 29.76 -11.20
C TRP A 137 -25.97 30.72 -12.32
N THR A 138 -25.89 32.01 -12.00
CA THR A 138 -25.11 32.95 -12.80
C THR A 138 -23.62 32.63 -12.70
N THR A 139 -22.81 33.06 -13.66
CA THR A 139 -21.34 32.92 -13.60
C THR A 139 -20.75 33.47 -12.29
N ALA A 140 -21.27 34.60 -11.79
CA ALA A 140 -20.81 35.21 -10.54
C ALA A 140 -21.16 34.35 -9.31
N GLU A 141 -22.38 33.82 -9.23
CA GLU A 141 -22.79 32.95 -8.13
C GLU A 141 -22.00 31.64 -8.13
N LEU A 142 -21.82 31.02 -9.30
CA LEU A 142 -21.05 29.78 -9.42
C LEU A 142 -19.58 29.98 -9.05
N SER A 143 -18.98 31.12 -9.44
CA SER A 143 -17.62 31.50 -9.05
C SER A 143 -17.50 31.67 -7.54
N GLY A 144 -18.47 32.36 -6.92
CA GLY A 144 -18.54 32.53 -5.46
C GLY A 144 -18.66 31.19 -4.72
N LEU A 145 -19.54 30.29 -5.18
CA LEU A 145 -19.68 28.94 -4.61
C LEU A 145 -18.37 28.14 -4.66
N LEU A 146 -17.68 28.18 -5.80
CA LEU A 146 -16.39 27.52 -5.98
C LEU A 146 -15.30 28.10 -5.06
N GLN A 147 -15.22 29.43 -4.99
CA GLN A 147 -14.26 30.10 -4.13
C GLN A 147 -14.52 29.80 -2.64
N ASP A 148 -15.78 29.84 -2.21
CA ASP A 148 -16.18 29.58 -0.82
C ASP A 148 -15.83 28.14 -0.41
N HIS A 149 -16.13 27.16 -1.27
CA HIS A 149 -15.79 25.76 -1.02
C HIS A 149 -14.28 25.55 -0.88
N ILE A 150 -13.50 26.00 -1.88
CA ILE A 150 -12.03 25.89 -1.86
C ILE A 150 -11.45 26.57 -0.63
N THR A 151 -11.88 27.81 -0.34
CA THR A 151 -11.35 28.57 0.78
C THR A 151 -11.69 27.90 2.11
N THR A 152 -12.92 27.40 2.27
CA THR A 152 -13.37 26.76 3.50
C THR A 152 -12.59 25.48 3.79
N GLU A 153 -12.50 24.58 2.82
CA GLU A 153 -11.84 23.29 3.00
C GLU A 153 -10.32 23.43 3.14
N VAL A 154 -9.67 24.21 2.28
CA VAL A 154 -8.22 24.43 2.36
C VAL A 154 -7.84 25.15 3.66
N THR A 155 -8.64 26.13 4.12
CA THR A 155 -8.39 26.82 5.39
C THR A 155 -8.53 25.88 6.59
N ARG A 156 -9.51 24.97 6.59
CA ARG A 156 -9.69 23.98 7.67
C ARG A 156 -8.44 23.13 7.88
N TYR A 157 -7.82 22.71 6.78
CA TYR A 157 -6.67 21.81 6.75
C TYR A 157 -5.33 22.53 6.60
N LYS A 158 -5.31 23.86 6.73
CA LYS A 158 -4.11 24.68 6.58
C LYS A 158 -2.94 24.17 7.42
N GLY A 159 -1.81 23.91 6.77
CA GLY A 159 -0.58 23.42 7.38
C GLY A 159 -0.62 21.94 7.82
N LYS A 160 -1.70 21.20 7.52
CA LYS A 160 -1.82 19.76 7.83
C LYS A 160 -1.64 18.86 6.60
N LEU A 161 -1.88 19.38 5.40
CA LEU A 161 -1.80 18.64 4.14
C LEU A 161 -0.55 19.06 3.38
N ALA A 162 0.17 18.08 2.83
CA ALA A 162 1.36 18.32 2.04
C ALA A 162 1.03 18.83 0.62
N ALA A 163 -0.10 18.37 0.07
CA ALA A 163 -0.54 18.73 -1.26
C ALA A 163 -2.07 18.69 -1.39
N TRP A 164 -2.60 19.37 -2.41
CA TRP A 164 -3.97 19.29 -2.87
C TRP A 164 -4.01 18.96 -4.36
N ASP A 165 -4.83 17.98 -4.74
CA ASP A 165 -5.36 17.89 -6.09
C ASP A 165 -6.47 18.94 -6.19
N VAL A 166 -6.13 20.11 -6.75
CA VAL A 166 -7.02 21.28 -6.78
C VAL A 166 -8.07 21.11 -7.88
N VAL A 167 -7.65 20.74 -9.08
CA VAL A 167 -8.54 20.43 -10.20
C VAL A 167 -8.26 19.02 -10.68
N ASN A 168 -9.32 18.21 -10.72
CA ASN A 168 -9.28 16.84 -11.17
C ASN A 168 -9.95 16.68 -12.54
N GLU A 169 -9.29 15.97 -13.46
CA GLU A 169 -9.78 15.51 -14.76
C GLU A 169 -10.41 16.58 -15.68
N PRO A 170 -9.71 17.71 -15.93
CA PRO A 170 -10.26 18.79 -16.74
C PRO A 170 -10.35 18.46 -18.25
N PHE A 171 -9.74 17.38 -18.73
CA PHE A 171 -9.66 17.06 -20.16
C PHE A 171 -10.43 15.78 -20.56
N ASN A 172 -10.89 15.77 -21.81
CA ASN A 172 -11.30 14.58 -22.55
C ASN A 172 -10.08 13.89 -23.17
N GLU A 173 -10.26 12.68 -23.71
CA GLU A 173 -9.18 11.88 -24.33
C GLU A 173 -8.50 12.58 -25.52
N ASP A 174 -9.23 13.42 -26.26
CA ASP A 174 -8.70 14.18 -27.40
C ASP A 174 -7.96 15.47 -27.00
N GLY A 175 -7.88 15.77 -25.70
CA GLY A 175 -7.25 16.97 -25.16
C GLY A 175 -8.13 18.22 -25.17
N THR A 176 -9.40 18.12 -25.56
CA THR A 176 -10.37 19.20 -25.35
C THR A 176 -10.78 19.29 -23.88
N TYR A 177 -11.19 20.48 -23.42
CA TYR A 177 -11.74 20.62 -22.08
C TYR A 177 -13.03 19.80 -21.94
N ARG A 178 -13.14 19.08 -20.82
CA ARG A 178 -14.36 18.37 -20.44
C ARG A 178 -15.49 19.38 -20.22
N SER A 179 -16.66 19.09 -20.78
CA SER A 179 -17.88 19.83 -20.46
C SER A 179 -18.31 19.49 -19.04
N THR A 180 -18.26 20.48 -18.15
CA THR A 180 -18.59 20.36 -16.73
C THR A 180 -19.40 21.57 -16.28
N LEU A 181 -20.03 21.50 -15.11
CA LEU A 181 -20.64 22.68 -14.46
C LEU A 181 -19.65 23.86 -14.44
N TRP A 182 -18.40 23.58 -14.07
CA TRP A 182 -17.33 24.56 -13.95
C TRP A 182 -16.91 25.14 -15.29
N TYR A 183 -16.59 24.31 -16.28
CA TYR A 183 -16.14 24.79 -17.58
C TYR A 183 -17.24 25.54 -18.32
N ASN A 184 -18.49 25.04 -18.29
CA ASN A 184 -19.60 25.67 -18.98
C ASN A 184 -20.02 27.00 -18.32
N GLY A 185 -19.96 27.08 -16.98
CA GLY A 185 -20.39 28.27 -16.26
C GLY A 185 -19.30 29.34 -16.09
N LEU A 186 -18.03 28.95 -16.03
CA LEU A 186 -16.90 29.82 -15.69
C LEU A 186 -15.83 29.93 -16.80
N GLY A 187 -15.87 29.06 -17.82
CA GLY A 187 -14.82 28.95 -18.83
C GLY A 187 -13.51 28.36 -18.28
N ALA A 188 -12.53 28.09 -19.14
CA ALA A 188 -11.27 27.41 -18.77
C ALA A 188 -10.47 28.08 -17.63
N ASP A 189 -10.65 29.39 -17.42
CA ASP A 189 -9.93 30.13 -16.38
C ASP A 189 -10.37 29.80 -14.95
N TYR A 190 -11.42 28.99 -14.75
CA TYR A 190 -11.76 28.46 -13.42
C TYR A 190 -10.57 27.70 -12.79
N ILE A 191 -9.72 27.07 -13.60
CA ILE A 191 -8.54 26.32 -13.14
C ILE A 191 -7.52 27.26 -12.50
N ALA A 192 -7.23 28.38 -13.16
CA ALA A 192 -6.29 29.38 -12.63
C ALA A 192 -6.83 30.04 -11.36
N GLN A 193 -8.13 30.32 -11.32
CA GLN A 193 -8.82 30.87 -10.15
C GLN A 193 -8.77 29.90 -8.96
N ALA A 194 -9.11 28.63 -9.17
CA ALA A 194 -9.09 27.60 -8.13
C ALA A 194 -7.70 27.44 -7.50
N LEU A 195 -6.64 27.37 -8.32
CA LEU A 195 -5.25 27.33 -7.85
C LEU A 195 -4.89 28.58 -7.03
N THR A 196 -5.31 29.77 -7.51
CA THR A 196 -5.02 31.04 -6.83
C THR A 196 -5.73 31.12 -5.46
N TRP A 197 -6.99 30.70 -5.37
CA TRP A 197 -7.74 30.69 -4.12
C TRP A 197 -7.20 29.65 -3.14
N ALA A 198 -6.86 28.45 -3.60
CA ALA A 198 -6.23 27.43 -2.78
C ALA A 198 -4.89 27.93 -2.21
N HIS A 199 -4.06 28.56 -3.03
CA HIS A 199 -2.79 29.14 -2.58
C HIS A 199 -2.99 30.26 -1.55
N ALA A 200 -3.99 31.12 -1.75
CA ALA A 200 -4.30 32.18 -0.80
C ALA A 200 -4.75 31.63 0.57
N ALA A 201 -5.52 30.53 0.57
CA ALA A 201 -5.97 29.87 1.79
C ALA A 201 -4.81 29.17 2.53
N ASP A 202 -3.98 28.40 1.82
CA ASP A 202 -2.77 27.76 2.35
C ASP A 202 -1.58 27.83 1.38
N PRO A 203 -0.67 28.81 1.54
CA PRO A 203 0.52 28.92 0.71
C PRO A 203 1.55 27.80 0.91
N SER A 204 1.41 26.97 1.95
CA SER A 204 2.37 25.91 2.28
C SER A 204 2.07 24.58 1.60
N ALA A 205 0.81 24.33 1.25
CA ALA A 205 0.39 23.13 0.54
C ALA A 205 0.76 23.21 -0.95
N LYS A 206 1.26 22.11 -1.51
CA LYS A 206 1.58 22.01 -2.94
C LYS A 206 0.33 21.82 -3.78
N LEU A 207 0.18 22.58 -4.85
CA LEU A 207 -1.04 22.60 -5.66
C LEU A 207 -0.88 21.83 -6.98
N TYR A 208 -1.72 20.83 -7.18
CA TYR A 208 -1.68 19.91 -8.31
C TYR A 208 -2.93 20.02 -9.21
N ILE A 209 -2.73 19.79 -10.51
CA ILE A 209 -3.79 19.34 -11.42
C ILE A 209 -3.59 17.84 -11.64
N ASN A 210 -4.63 17.05 -11.45
CA ASN A 210 -4.59 15.58 -11.50
C ASN A 210 -5.48 15.05 -12.63
N ASP A 211 -5.02 14.06 -13.40
CA ASP A 211 -5.80 13.46 -14.50
C ASP A 211 -5.33 12.02 -14.81
N TYR A 212 -6.18 11.24 -15.47
CA TYR A 212 -5.88 9.90 -15.99
C TYR A 212 -5.58 9.90 -17.49
N ASN A 213 -5.00 8.82 -17.99
CA ASN A 213 -4.60 8.65 -19.40
C ASN A 213 -3.60 9.74 -19.87
N VAL A 214 -2.93 10.39 -18.93
CA VAL A 214 -1.91 11.41 -19.19
C VAL A 214 -0.50 10.90 -18.90
N GLU A 215 -0.33 9.60 -18.65
CA GLU A 215 0.92 8.95 -18.27
C GLU A 215 1.92 8.95 -19.43
N GLY A 216 1.46 8.61 -20.64
CA GLY A 216 2.24 8.65 -21.87
C GLY A 216 2.13 9.96 -22.64
N VAL A 217 3.02 10.17 -23.61
CA VAL A 217 2.92 11.30 -24.56
C VAL A 217 1.77 11.04 -25.55
N ASN A 218 0.68 11.78 -25.43
CA ASN A 218 -0.51 11.69 -26.27
C ASN A 218 -1.22 13.05 -26.36
N ALA A 219 -2.42 13.10 -26.96
CA ALA A 219 -3.20 14.33 -27.11
C ALA A 219 -3.58 14.96 -25.76
N LYS A 220 -4.15 14.15 -24.85
CA LYS A 220 -4.56 14.57 -23.51
C LYS A 220 -3.40 15.09 -22.65
N SER A 221 -2.29 14.36 -22.57
CA SER A 221 -1.11 14.79 -21.82
C SER A 221 -0.44 16.02 -22.43
N THR A 222 -0.55 16.21 -23.75
CA THR A 222 -0.08 17.43 -24.42
C THR A 222 -0.97 18.64 -24.10
N ALA A 223 -2.29 18.45 -24.00
CA ALA A 223 -3.20 19.50 -23.55
C ALA A 223 -2.91 19.92 -22.09
N LEU A 224 -2.73 18.93 -21.20
CA LEU A 224 -2.32 19.19 -19.81
C LEU A 224 -0.96 19.91 -19.74
N TYR A 225 0.04 19.48 -20.51
CA TYR A 225 1.34 20.15 -20.61
C TYR A 225 1.22 21.61 -21.05
N ASN A 226 0.41 21.88 -22.08
CA ASN A 226 0.20 23.24 -22.57
C ASN A 226 -0.52 24.12 -21.55
N LEU A 227 -1.50 23.57 -20.82
CA LEU A 227 -2.16 24.27 -19.72
C LEU A 227 -1.16 24.62 -18.62
N VAL A 228 -0.37 23.67 -18.13
CA VAL A 228 0.65 23.91 -17.08
C VAL A 228 1.66 24.96 -17.52
N LYS A 229 2.17 24.85 -18.75
CA LYS A 229 3.07 25.85 -19.33
C LYS A 229 2.46 27.26 -19.34
N SER A 230 1.19 27.37 -19.73
CA SER A 230 0.45 28.63 -19.72
C SER A 230 0.25 29.18 -18.31
N LEU A 231 -0.13 28.33 -17.34
CA LEU A 231 -0.30 28.72 -15.94
C LEU A 231 1.01 29.24 -15.33
N LYS A 232 2.13 28.56 -15.57
CA LYS A 232 3.47 29.01 -15.14
C LYS A 232 3.84 30.34 -15.78
N ALA A 233 3.59 30.52 -17.07
CA ALA A 233 3.86 31.79 -17.77
C ALA A 233 3.02 32.96 -17.23
N ARG A 234 1.80 32.69 -16.73
CA ARG A 234 0.90 33.66 -16.10
C ARG A 234 1.19 33.90 -14.62
N GLY A 235 2.15 33.21 -14.01
CA GLY A 235 2.45 33.32 -12.58
C GLY A 235 1.38 32.71 -11.66
N VAL A 236 0.55 31.80 -12.18
CA VAL A 236 -0.44 31.07 -11.36
C VAL A 236 0.31 30.07 -10.45
N PRO A 237 -0.09 29.93 -9.17
CA PRO A 237 0.57 29.04 -8.21
C PRO A 237 0.24 27.57 -8.47
N ILE A 238 0.87 26.99 -9.49
CA ILE A 238 0.89 25.54 -9.73
C ILE A 238 2.25 24.98 -9.37
N ASP A 239 2.24 23.98 -8.48
CA ASP A 239 3.44 23.29 -8.03
C ASP A 239 3.66 21.97 -8.76
N GLY A 240 2.60 21.27 -9.17
CA GLY A 240 2.75 19.93 -9.73
C GLY A 240 1.63 19.44 -10.64
N VAL A 241 1.87 18.29 -11.27
CA VAL A 241 0.87 17.50 -11.99
C VAL A 241 0.78 16.08 -11.44
N GLY A 242 -0.44 15.59 -11.28
CA GLY A 242 -0.75 14.22 -10.90
C GLY A 242 -1.05 13.39 -12.14
N LEU A 243 -0.40 12.24 -12.26
CA LEU A 243 -0.71 11.21 -13.26
C LEU A 243 -1.38 10.06 -12.50
N GLN A 244 -2.68 9.87 -12.69
CA GLN A 244 -3.44 8.87 -11.91
C GLN A 244 -2.84 7.47 -12.07
N ALA A 245 -2.50 7.06 -13.29
CA ALA A 245 -1.95 5.75 -13.61
C ALA A 245 -2.89 4.58 -13.26
N HIS A 246 -4.17 4.71 -13.62
CA HIS A 246 -5.11 3.58 -13.71
C HIS A 246 -4.83 2.75 -14.96
N LEU A 247 -3.92 1.79 -14.86
CA LEU A 247 -3.39 1.05 -16.00
C LEU A 247 -4.08 -0.30 -16.20
N ILE A 248 -3.91 -0.84 -17.39
CA ILE A 248 -4.26 -2.23 -17.73
C ILE A 248 -2.97 -3.03 -17.76
N LEU A 249 -3.03 -4.28 -17.31
CA LEU A 249 -1.93 -5.23 -17.40
C LEU A 249 -1.24 -5.22 -18.78
N GLY A 250 0.08 -5.04 -18.80
CA GLY A 250 0.92 -4.99 -19.99
C GLY A 250 0.82 -3.67 -20.78
N GLN A 251 0.12 -2.66 -20.27
CA GLN A 251 -0.14 -1.40 -20.99
C GLN A 251 0.51 -0.17 -20.34
N VAL A 252 1.61 -0.33 -19.60
CA VAL A 252 2.43 0.82 -19.16
C VAL A 252 2.96 1.55 -20.40
N PRO A 253 2.69 2.86 -20.57
CA PRO A 253 3.18 3.58 -21.75
C PRO A 253 4.70 3.60 -21.80
N GLY A 254 5.29 3.18 -22.93
CA GLY A 254 6.75 3.23 -23.13
C GLY A 254 7.35 4.65 -23.08
N THR A 255 6.51 5.69 -23.13
CA THR A 255 6.89 7.10 -23.03
C THR A 255 6.67 7.70 -21.63
N LEU A 256 6.33 6.88 -20.61
CA LEU A 256 6.04 7.36 -19.25
C LEU A 256 7.15 8.24 -18.67
N GLN A 257 8.39 7.74 -18.61
CA GLN A 257 9.52 8.50 -18.05
C GLN A 257 9.77 9.80 -18.84
N GLN A 258 9.67 9.75 -20.17
CA GLN A 258 9.81 10.93 -21.03
C GLN A 258 8.75 11.99 -20.70
N ASN A 259 7.52 11.55 -20.49
CA ASN A 259 6.42 12.45 -20.20
C ASN A 259 6.53 13.06 -18.79
N ILE A 260 6.93 12.28 -17.78
CA ILE A 260 7.30 12.78 -16.44
C ILE A 260 8.38 13.85 -16.57
N GLN A 261 9.45 13.58 -17.32
CA GLN A 261 10.55 14.53 -17.53
C GLN A 261 10.06 15.82 -18.20
N ARG A 262 9.19 15.72 -19.21
CA ARG A 262 8.64 16.88 -19.93
C ARG A 262 7.88 17.83 -18.98
N PHE A 263 7.10 17.32 -18.04
CA PHE A 263 6.47 18.17 -17.01
C PHE A 263 7.49 18.73 -16.02
N ALA A 264 8.46 17.92 -15.58
CA ALA A 264 9.54 18.36 -14.71
C ALA A 264 10.34 19.54 -15.30
N ASP A 265 10.55 19.54 -16.62
CA ASP A 265 11.26 20.59 -17.35
C ASP A 265 10.50 21.94 -17.36
N LEU A 266 9.19 21.96 -17.07
CA LEU A 266 8.43 23.19 -16.82
C LEU A 266 8.66 23.77 -15.41
N GLY A 267 9.46 23.09 -14.58
CA GLY A 267 9.72 23.50 -13.21
C GLY A 267 8.57 23.22 -12.25
N VAL A 268 7.74 22.22 -12.54
CA VAL A 268 6.73 21.67 -11.64
C VAL A 268 7.13 20.26 -11.21
N ASP A 269 6.63 19.83 -10.06
CA ASP A 269 6.77 18.45 -9.60
C ASP A 269 5.79 17.53 -10.34
N VAL A 270 6.06 16.24 -10.34
CA VAL A 270 5.17 15.21 -10.89
C VAL A 270 4.90 14.18 -9.80
N ALA A 271 3.68 13.67 -9.69
CA ALA A 271 3.38 12.55 -8.82
C ALA A 271 2.56 11.52 -9.57
N VAL A 272 2.82 10.23 -9.34
CA VAL A 272 1.85 9.19 -9.68
C VAL A 272 0.87 9.10 -8.52
N THR A 273 -0.41 9.28 -8.76
CA THR A 273 -1.37 9.62 -7.70
C THR A 273 -2.37 8.52 -7.34
N GLU A 274 -2.67 7.61 -8.27
CA GLU A 274 -3.77 6.64 -8.14
C GLU A 274 -3.41 5.29 -8.78
N LEU A 275 -2.16 4.84 -8.63
CA LEU A 275 -1.66 3.66 -9.34
C LEU A 275 -2.44 2.40 -8.95
N ASP A 276 -3.05 1.80 -9.95
CA ASP A 276 -3.55 0.42 -9.95
C ASP A 276 -3.35 -0.18 -11.35
N ILE A 277 -3.21 -1.51 -11.42
CA ILE A 277 -2.93 -2.21 -12.69
C ILE A 277 -3.87 -3.39 -12.79
N ARG A 278 -5.07 -3.15 -13.36
CA ARG A 278 -6.11 -4.17 -13.42
C ARG A 278 -5.79 -5.27 -14.43
N MET A 279 -6.24 -6.48 -14.13
CA MET A 279 -6.21 -7.64 -15.01
C MET A 279 -7.58 -8.30 -15.11
N GLN A 280 -7.78 -9.12 -16.14
CA GLN A 280 -8.99 -9.93 -16.27
C GLN A 280 -8.98 -11.04 -15.20
N LEU A 281 -10.12 -11.33 -14.59
CA LEU A 281 -10.24 -12.40 -13.61
C LEU A 281 -10.71 -13.73 -14.26
N PRO A 282 -10.31 -14.90 -13.70
CA PRO A 282 -9.43 -15.07 -12.54
C PRO A 282 -7.95 -14.79 -12.89
N SER A 283 -7.21 -14.18 -11.96
CA SER A 283 -5.77 -13.92 -12.13
C SER A 283 -4.95 -15.21 -12.07
N ASP A 284 -3.88 -15.30 -12.85
CA ASP A 284 -2.87 -16.37 -12.74
C ASP A 284 -1.44 -15.88 -12.42
N SER A 285 -0.50 -16.82 -12.22
CA SER A 285 0.89 -16.51 -11.88
C SER A 285 1.65 -15.71 -12.96
N THR A 286 1.29 -15.89 -14.24
CA THR A 286 1.87 -15.15 -15.36
C THR A 286 1.39 -13.70 -15.33
N GLU A 287 0.10 -13.49 -15.11
CA GLU A 287 -0.48 -12.16 -15.00
C GLU A 287 0.05 -11.41 -13.78
N LEU A 288 0.18 -12.07 -12.63
CA LEU A 288 0.78 -11.47 -11.43
C LEU A 288 2.27 -11.12 -11.63
N ALA A 289 3.01 -11.92 -12.40
CA ALA A 289 4.39 -11.60 -12.76
C ALA A 289 4.48 -10.40 -13.71
N GLN A 290 3.58 -10.32 -14.71
CA GLN A 290 3.49 -9.15 -15.59
C GLN A 290 3.09 -7.89 -14.82
N GLN A 291 2.13 -8.00 -13.89
CA GLN A 291 1.72 -6.89 -13.03
C GLN A 291 2.90 -6.37 -12.20
N ALA A 292 3.71 -7.27 -11.64
CA ALA A 292 4.92 -6.88 -10.92
C ALA A 292 5.91 -6.12 -11.82
N ALA A 293 6.10 -6.57 -13.07
CA ALA A 293 6.94 -5.86 -14.03
C ALA A 293 6.37 -4.46 -14.37
N ASP A 294 5.05 -4.33 -14.47
CA ASP A 294 4.39 -3.07 -14.76
C ASP A 294 4.49 -2.07 -13.59
N TYR A 295 4.23 -2.52 -12.35
CA TYR A 295 4.45 -1.71 -11.14
C TYR A 295 5.92 -1.25 -11.06
N LYS A 296 6.86 -2.16 -11.33
CA LYS A 296 8.28 -1.82 -11.38
C LYS A 296 8.58 -0.74 -12.42
N ALA A 297 8.04 -0.85 -13.64
CA ALA A 297 8.26 0.12 -14.69
C ALA A 297 7.76 1.52 -14.31
N VAL A 298 6.59 1.63 -13.66
CA VAL A 298 6.05 2.91 -13.18
C VAL A 298 6.93 3.51 -12.08
N LEU A 299 7.32 2.70 -11.08
CA LEU A 299 8.18 3.16 -9.98
C LEU A 299 9.56 3.58 -10.46
N ASP A 300 10.20 2.79 -11.33
CA ASP A 300 11.51 3.11 -11.90
C ASP A 300 11.47 4.43 -12.70
N ALA A 301 10.42 4.65 -13.50
CA ALA A 301 10.24 5.88 -14.25
C ALA A 301 10.15 7.11 -13.32
N CYS A 302 9.44 6.99 -12.19
CA CYS A 302 9.37 8.05 -11.19
C CYS A 302 10.71 8.24 -10.46
N VAL A 303 11.37 7.16 -10.03
CA VAL A 303 12.67 7.23 -9.34
C VAL A 303 13.73 7.87 -10.23
N ALA A 304 13.69 7.63 -11.54
CA ALA A 304 14.64 8.20 -12.51
C ALA A 304 14.53 9.72 -12.68
N VAL A 305 13.37 10.33 -12.37
CA VAL A 305 13.17 11.78 -12.51
C VAL A 305 13.19 12.45 -11.13
N THR A 306 14.13 13.37 -10.92
CA THR A 306 14.32 14.05 -9.62
C THR A 306 13.04 14.71 -9.10
N ARG A 307 12.30 15.41 -9.98
CA ARG A 307 11.04 16.10 -9.66
C ARG A 307 9.81 15.19 -9.60
N CYS A 308 9.93 13.90 -9.87
CA CYS A 308 8.82 12.98 -9.55
C CYS A 308 8.80 12.75 -8.03
N HIS A 309 7.84 13.33 -7.34
CA HIS A 309 7.79 13.35 -5.87
C HIS A 309 7.57 11.97 -5.25
N GLY A 310 6.79 11.11 -5.92
CA GLY A 310 6.44 9.81 -5.39
C GLY A 310 5.33 9.13 -6.16
N VAL A 311 4.92 7.98 -5.63
CA VAL A 311 3.84 7.15 -6.17
C VAL A 311 2.82 6.87 -5.07
N THR A 312 1.54 6.99 -5.37
CA THR A 312 0.43 6.59 -4.50
C THR A 312 -0.36 5.49 -5.19
N VAL A 313 -0.64 4.39 -4.50
CA VAL A 313 -1.51 3.32 -5.01
C VAL A 313 -2.97 3.56 -4.62
N TRP A 314 -3.93 3.30 -5.52
CA TRP A 314 -5.34 3.60 -5.30
C TRP A 314 -6.07 2.48 -4.54
N GLY A 315 -5.80 2.43 -3.23
CA GLY A 315 -6.09 1.29 -2.38
C GLY A 315 -4.95 0.27 -2.47
N PHE A 316 -4.43 -0.17 -1.32
CA PHE A 316 -3.30 -1.11 -1.30
C PHE A 316 -3.73 -2.58 -1.35
N THR A 317 -5.00 -2.90 -1.07
CA THR A 317 -5.54 -4.28 -1.03
C THR A 317 -6.68 -4.47 -2.01
N ASP A 318 -6.72 -5.65 -2.64
CA ASP A 318 -7.76 -6.02 -3.59
C ASP A 318 -9.15 -6.10 -2.93
N SER A 319 -9.23 -6.26 -1.60
CA SER A 319 -10.48 -6.25 -0.83
C SER A 319 -11.17 -4.88 -0.73
N ASP A 320 -10.44 -3.80 -1.06
CA ASP A 320 -10.93 -2.40 -1.02
C ASP A 320 -10.75 -1.69 -2.37
N SER A 321 -10.49 -2.46 -3.43
CA SER A 321 -10.31 -1.89 -4.77
C SER A 321 -11.65 -1.52 -5.39
N TRP A 322 -11.72 -0.32 -5.97
CA TRP A 322 -12.86 0.16 -6.77
C TRP A 322 -13.02 -0.57 -8.12
N ILE A 323 -11.99 -1.26 -8.59
CA ILE A 323 -11.92 -1.84 -9.94
C ILE A 323 -13.08 -2.81 -10.23
N PRO A 324 -13.44 -3.77 -9.36
CA PRO A 324 -14.52 -4.72 -9.67
C PRO A 324 -15.89 -4.07 -9.84
N ASP A 325 -16.14 -2.95 -9.15
CA ASP A 325 -17.42 -2.22 -9.23
C ASP A 325 -17.56 -1.41 -10.53
N VAL A 326 -16.44 -0.97 -11.10
CA VAL A 326 -16.40 -0.11 -12.30
C VAL A 326 -16.12 -0.91 -13.58
N PHE A 327 -15.24 -1.91 -13.51
CA PHE A 327 -14.77 -2.70 -14.65
C PHE A 327 -15.16 -4.17 -14.46
N SER A 328 -16.37 -4.51 -14.90
CA SER A 328 -16.90 -5.88 -14.80
C SER A 328 -15.92 -6.92 -15.35
N GLY A 329 -15.57 -7.90 -14.51
CA GLY A 329 -14.64 -8.99 -14.84
C GLY A 329 -13.16 -8.66 -14.64
N TYR A 330 -12.83 -7.43 -14.21
CA TYR A 330 -11.47 -7.03 -13.85
C TYR A 330 -11.30 -6.94 -12.33
N GLY A 331 -10.06 -7.09 -11.87
CA GLY A 331 -9.70 -6.96 -10.47
C GLY A 331 -8.22 -7.22 -10.25
N ALA A 332 -7.90 -7.74 -9.06
CA ALA A 332 -6.55 -8.08 -8.63
C ALA A 332 -5.52 -6.97 -8.93
N ALA A 333 -5.89 -5.71 -8.75
CA ALA A 333 -5.16 -4.56 -9.32
C ALA A 333 -4.08 -3.96 -8.40
N THR A 334 -4.09 -4.32 -7.12
CA THR A 334 -3.31 -3.66 -6.05
C THR A 334 -2.13 -4.51 -5.56
N PRO A 335 -1.20 -3.97 -4.73
CA PRO A 335 -0.04 -4.73 -4.26
C PRO A 335 -0.32 -5.82 -3.20
N TYR A 336 -1.50 -5.83 -2.58
CA TYR A 336 -1.92 -6.85 -1.61
C TYR A 336 -3.19 -7.54 -2.08
N ASP A 337 -3.31 -8.84 -1.79
CA ASP A 337 -4.55 -9.58 -2.08
C ASP A 337 -5.68 -9.22 -1.11
N GLU A 338 -6.83 -9.85 -1.29
CA GLU A 338 -8.02 -9.65 -0.45
C GLU A 338 -7.87 -10.10 1.01
N ASN A 339 -6.81 -10.85 1.33
CA ASN A 339 -6.48 -11.33 2.67
C ASN A 339 -5.31 -10.58 3.30
N TYR A 340 -4.90 -9.46 2.71
CA TYR A 340 -3.75 -8.65 3.13
C TYR A 340 -2.39 -9.34 2.98
N ALA A 341 -2.28 -10.38 2.14
CA ALA A 341 -1.00 -10.96 1.80
C ALA A 341 -0.35 -10.16 0.64
N PRO A 342 0.96 -9.86 0.72
CA PRO A 342 1.65 -9.16 -0.36
C PRO A 342 1.67 -10.02 -1.63
N LYS A 343 1.39 -9.38 -2.77
CA LYS A 343 1.50 -9.96 -4.13
C LYS A 343 2.88 -9.67 -4.71
N PRO A 344 3.28 -10.31 -5.84
CA PRO A 344 4.55 -10.00 -6.52
C PRO A 344 4.77 -8.51 -6.83
N ALA A 345 3.69 -7.74 -7.01
CA ALA A 345 3.73 -6.29 -7.17
C ALA A 345 4.33 -5.55 -5.95
N TYR A 346 4.08 -6.01 -4.72
CA TYR A 346 4.70 -5.45 -3.51
C TYR A 346 6.23 -5.54 -3.58
N ASP A 347 6.76 -6.72 -3.92
CA ASP A 347 8.20 -6.95 -4.00
C ASP A 347 8.84 -6.11 -5.11
N ALA A 348 8.15 -5.94 -6.24
CA ALA A 348 8.57 -5.09 -7.34
C ALA A 348 8.63 -3.60 -6.96
N ILE A 349 7.66 -3.10 -6.18
CA ILE A 349 7.69 -1.75 -5.62
C ILE A 349 8.90 -1.61 -4.68
N ALA A 350 9.06 -2.54 -3.73
CA ALA A 350 10.18 -2.52 -2.79
C ALA A 350 11.54 -2.50 -3.52
N ALA A 351 11.70 -3.35 -4.54
CA ALA A 351 12.92 -3.42 -5.35
C ALA A 351 13.29 -2.09 -6.02
N SER A 352 12.30 -1.42 -6.60
CA SER A 352 12.48 -0.13 -7.29
C SER A 352 12.86 0.99 -6.32
N LEU A 353 12.40 0.89 -5.07
CA LEU A 353 12.76 1.79 -3.98
C LEU A 353 14.10 1.42 -3.30
N GLY A 354 14.81 0.40 -3.79
CA GLY A 354 16.12 0.00 -3.27
C GLY A 354 16.08 -1.07 -2.18
N GLY A 355 14.93 -1.70 -1.95
CA GLY A 355 14.82 -2.91 -1.16
C GLY A 355 15.59 -4.05 -1.83
N GLY A 356 16.36 -4.81 -1.05
CA GLY A 356 16.93 -6.06 -1.52
C GLY A 356 15.81 -7.01 -1.92
N THR A 357 15.79 -7.43 -3.17
CA THR A 357 14.74 -8.29 -3.70
C THR A 357 14.71 -9.62 -2.94
N THR A 358 13.60 -9.94 -2.28
CA THR A 358 13.15 -11.33 -2.18
C THR A 358 12.58 -11.73 -3.53
N THR A 359 13.42 -11.76 -4.57
CA THR A 359 12.99 -12.25 -5.89
C THR A 359 12.47 -13.68 -5.69
N PRO A 360 11.29 -14.04 -6.24
CA PRO A 360 11.03 -15.43 -6.56
C PRO A 360 12.26 -15.98 -7.31
N PRO A 361 12.70 -17.22 -7.05
CA PRO A 361 13.90 -17.73 -7.70
C PRO A 361 13.77 -17.55 -9.22
N PRO A 362 14.84 -17.15 -9.94
CA PRO A 362 14.83 -17.22 -11.39
C PRO A 362 14.40 -18.63 -11.79
N THR A 363 13.58 -18.75 -12.83
CA THR A 363 13.19 -20.04 -13.39
C THR A 363 14.44 -20.87 -13.68
N GLY A 364 14.62 -21.98 -12.96
CA GLY A 364 15.78 -22.86 -13.03
C GLY A 364 16.77 -22.78 -11.86
N ALA A 365 16.47 -22.08 -10.75
CA ALA A 365 17.40 -21.91 -9.65
C ALA A 365 16.75 -22.00 -8.26
N CYS A 366 17.58 -22.19 -7.23
CA CYS A 366 17.21 -22.01 -5.84
C CYS A 366 17.90 -20.75 -5.29
N THR A 367 17.21 -20.00 -4.45
CA THR A 367 17.71 -18.76 -3.85
C THR A 367 17.60 -18.82 -2.34
N ALA A 368 18.50 -18.13 -1.64
CA ALA A 368 18.42 -17.89 -0.21
C ALA A 368 18.15 -16.40 0.03
N THR A 369 17.23 -16.07 0.93
CA THR A 369 16.91 -14.70 1.34
C THR A 369 17.03 -14.55 2.84
N TYR A 370 17.55 -13.42 3.30
CA TYR A 370 17.78 -13.11 4.70
C TYR A 370 16.82 -12.00 5.15
N SER A 371 16.22 -12.14 6.33
CA SER A 371 15.42 -11.09 6.94
C SER A 371 15.65 -11.00 8.45
N VAL A 372 15.54 -9.79 8.99
CA VAL A 372 15.50 -9.54 10.44
C VAL A 372 14.04 -9.57 10.87
N GLN A 373 13.68 -10.51 11.75
CA GLN A 373 12.31 -10.76 12.18
C GLN A 373 11.84 -9.80 13.27
N SER A 374 12.72 -9.51 14.20
CA SER A 374 12.53 -8.55 15.25
C SER A 374 13.90 -8.09 15.73
N GLN A 375 13.98 -6.87 16.25
CA GLN A 375 15.22 -6.33 16.80
C GLN A 375 14.95 -5.54 18.07
N TRP A 376 15.93 -5.55 18.97
CA TRP A 376 15.95 -4.82 20.23
C TRP A 376 17.36 -4.27 20.47
N ASN A 377 17.55 -3.60 21.61
CA ASN A 377 18.72 -2.76 21.89
C ASN A 377 20.09 -3.38 21.54
N THR A 378 20.29 -4.67 21.82
CA THR A 378 21.59 -5.34 21.59
C THR A 378 21.46 -6.67 20.87
N GLY A 379 20.29 -6.95 20.27
CA GLY A 379 20.05 -8.23 19.62
C GLY A 379 18.88 -8.22 18.66
N PHE A 380 18.75 -9.33 17.95
CA PHE A 380 17.74 -9.52 16.95
C PHE A 380 17.47 -11.00 16.71
N THR A 381 16.28 -11.28 16.21
CA THR A 381 15.93 -12.57 15.62
C THR A 381 16.07 -12.44 14.11
N GLY A 382 16.87 -13.29 13.48
CA GLY A 382 17.02 -13.38 12.04
C GLY A 382 16.40 -14.66 11.48
N GLN A 383 16.10 -14.64 10.18
CA GLN A 383 15.57 -15.78 9.45
C GLN A 383 16.19 -15.84 8.06
N VAL A 384 16.37 -17.05 7.56
CA VAL A 384 16.75 -17.29 6.17
C VAL A 384 15.75 -18.25 5.54
N ARG A 385 15.23 -17.87 4.37
CA ARG A 385 14.36 -18.72 3.55
C ARG A 385 15.13 -19.19 2.33
N ILE A 386 15.07 -20.48 2.04
CA ILE A 386 15.55 -21.09 0.80
C ILE A 386 14.32 -21.48 -0.03
N ALA A 387 14.24 -21.00 -1.27
CA ALA A 387 13.14 -21.32 -2.18
C ALA A 387 13.69 -21.78 -3.54
N CYS A 388 12.99 -22.71 -4.19
CA CYS A 388 13.38 -23.27 -5.49
C CYS A 388 12.28 -23.08 -6.53
N SER A 389 12.66 -22.74 -7.76
CA SER A 389 11.76 -22.70 -8.92
C SER A 389 12.51 -23.18 -10.16
N GLY A 390 11.99 -24.19 -10.85
CA GLY A 390 12.67 -24.90 -11.94
C GLY A 390 13.92 -25.70 -11.50
N ALA A 391 14.11 -25.91 -10.20
CA ALA A 391 15.24 -26.62 -9.59
C ALA A 391 14.81 -27.30 -8.29
N ALA A 392 15.63 -28.21 -7.77
CA ALA A 392 15.41 -28.83 -6.46
C ALA A 392 16.75 -29.04 -5.73
N LEU A 393 16.70 -29.07 -4.40
CA LEU A 393 17.85 -29.37 -3.53
C LEU A 393 17.59 -30.66 -2.75
N SER A 394 18.64 -31.47 -2.57
CA SER A 394 18.65 -32.58 -1.61
C SER A 394 19.28 -32.19 -0.27
N SER A 395 20.05 -31.10 -0.24
CA SER A 395 20.65 -30.47 0.93
C SER A 395 20.93 -29.00 0.62
N TRP A 396 21.12 -28.17 1.64
CA TRP A 396 21.46 -26.77 1.44
C TRP A 396 22.45 -26.27 2.48
N LYS A 397 23.28 -25.33 2.04
CA LYS A 397 24.18 -24.56 2.88
C LYS A 397 24.10 -23.09 2.49
N VAL A 398 23.93 -22.22 3.47
CA VAL A 398 23.87 -20.77 3.27
C VAL A 398 25.02 -20.11 3.99
N ASN A 399 25.68 -19.18 3.31
CA ASN A 399 26.81 -18.42 3.85
C ASN A 399 26.53 -16.92 3.76
N TRP A 400 27.07 -16.15 4.71
CA TRP A 400 27.09 -14.69 4.63
C TRP A 400 28.21 -14.10 5.49
N THR A 401 28.44 -12.80 5.36
CA THR A 401 29.40 -12.06 6.19
C THR A 401 28.71 -10.88 6.87
N TYR A 402 28.84 -10.76 8.18
CA TYR A 402 28.33 -9.64 8.95
C TYR A 402 29.22 -8.39 8.85
N GLY A 403 28.61 -7.21 8.73
CA GLY A 403 29.33 -5.95 8.54
C GLY A 403 29.54 -5.09 9.80
N ALA A 404 28.79 -5.35 10.88
CA ALA A 404 28.74 -4.46 12.05
C ALA A 404 28.69 -5.24 13.38
N GLY A 405 29.66 -6.14 13.57
CA GLY A 405 29.87 -6.81 14.86
C GLY A 405 28.80 -7.84 15.25
N GLN A 406 27.92 -8.26 14.33
CA GLN A 406 26.85 -9.19 14.65
C GLN A 406 27.36 -10.59 15.00
N ARG A 407 26.72 -11.26 15.98
CA ARG A 407 27.10 -12.59 16.49
C ARG A 407 25.88 -13.48 16.69
N ILE A 408 25.83 -14.64 16.02
CA ILE A 408 24.80 -15.65 16.27
C ILE A 408 24.98 -16.23 17.66
N THR A 409 23.89 -16.25 18.43
CA THR A 409 23.84 -16.81 19.78
C THR A 409 23.12 -18.16 19.82
N GLN A 410 22.11 -18.35 18.96
CA GLN A 410 21.34 -19.59 18.87
C GLN A 410 20.75 -19.73 17.47
N ALA A 411 20.64 -20.95 16.94
CA ALA A 411 19.93 -21.23 15.69
C ALA A 411 18.97 -22.42 15.87
N TRP A 412 17.91 -22.47 15.04
CA TRP A 412 16.97 -23.59 14.94
C TRP A 412 16.69 -23.91 13.48
N ASN A 413 16.32 -25.17 13.20
CA ASN A 413 16.16 -25.71 11.84
C ASN A 413 17.43 -25.60 10.96
N ALA A 414 18.59 -25.29 11.54
CA ALA A 414 19.89 -25.29 10.90
C ALA A 414 20.99 -25.49 11.93
N THR A 415 22.15 -25.98 11.48
CA THR A 415 23.40 -25.91 12.24
C THR A 415 24.23 -24.75 11.72
N CYS A 416 24.41 -23.71 12.53
CA CYS A 416 25.18 -22.52 12.16
C CYS A 416 26.54 -22.49 12.86
N THR A 417 27.56 -22.08 12.10
CA THR A 417 28.91 -21.82 12.59
C THR A 417 29.29 -20.39 12.22
N GLN A 418 30.01 -19.71 13.11
CA GLN A 418 30.49 -18.35 12.86
C GLN A 418 31.96 -18.23 13.26
N SER A 419 32.81 -17.78 12.32
CA SER A 419 34.22 -17.45 12.56
C SER A 419 34.45 -15.99 12.20
N GLY A 420 34.72 -15.16 13.21
CA GLY A 420 34.74 -13.70 13.05
C GLY A 420 33.40 -13.19 12.52
N ALA A 421 33.43 -12.53 11.35
CA ALA A 421 32.24 -12.03 10.66
C ALA A 421 31.57 -13.06 9.74
N ALA A 422 32.27 -14.14 9.36
CA ALA A 422 31.77 -15.12 8.41
C ALA A 422 30.85 -16.14 9.08
N VAL A 423 29.66 -16.33 8.53
CA VAL A 423 28.66 -17.28 8.98
C VAL A 423 28.40 -18.33 7.91
N SER A 424 28.26 -19.59 8.35
CA SER A 424 27.88 -20.73 7.53
C SER A 424 26.82 -21.55 8.27
N CYS A 425 25.63 -21.69 7.68
CA CYS A 425 24.53 -22.50 8.20
C CYS A 425 24.16 -23.61 7.22
N ALA A 426 23.98 -24.84 7.71
CA ALA A 426 23.58 -26.00 6.90
C ALA A 426 22.28 -26.63 7.44
N ASN A 427 21.58 -27.35 6.56
CA ASN A 427 20.31 -28.00 6.89
C ASN A 427 20.40 -28.92 8.10
N ALA A 428 19.30 -28.99 8.86
CA ALA A 428 19.08 -30.06 9.81
C ALA A 428 18.79 -31.38 9.07
N SER A 429 18.82 -32.50 9.78
CA SER A 429 18.64 -33.83 9.19
C SER A 429 17.28 -34.03 8.49
N TYR A 430 16.26 -33.23 8.82
CA TYR A 430 14.88 -33.39 8.34
C TYR A 430 14.43 -32.34 7.32
N ASN A 431 15.24 -31.32 7.02
CA ASN A 431 14.82 -30.21 6.15
C ASN A 431 15.80 -29.88 5.02
N GLY A 432 16.67 -30.82 4.64
CA GLY A 432 17.61 -30.63 3.53
C GLY A 432 16.96 -30.61 2.15
N THR A 433 15.88 -31.37 1.95
CA THR A 433 15.19 -31.45 0.66
C THR A 433 14.30 -30.23 0.42
N VAL A 434 14.48 -29.57 -0.72
CA VAL A 434 13.63 -28.49 -1.21
C VAL A 434 13.18 -28.84 -2.62
N PRO A 435 11.93 -29.29 -2.84
CA PRO A 435 11.46 -29.65 -4.17
C PRO A 435 11.30 -28.40 -5.06
N ASP A 436 11.11 -28.62 -6.36
CA ASP A 436 10.70 -27.56 -7.27
C ASP A 436 9.36 -26.95 -6.83
N GLY A 437 9.28 -25.62 -6.85
CA GLY A 437 8.19 -24.83 -6.25
C GLY A 437 8.18 -24.84 -4.73
N GLY A 438 9.12 -25.53 -4.08
CA GLY A 438 9.22 -25.70 -2.64
C GLY A 438 10.05 -24.61 -1.95
N SER A 439 9.91 -24.55 -0.63
CA SER A 439 10.76 -23.71 0.21
C SER A 439 10.92 -24.25 1.63
N VAL A 440 12.04 -23.90 2.27
CA VAL A 440 12.34 -24.20 3.67
C VAL A 440 12.91 -22.98 4.36
N THR A 441 12.78 -22.93 5.69
CA THR A 441 13.18 -21.76 6.47
C THR A 441 13.90 -22.20 7.75
N PHE A 442 14.96 -21.48 8.11
CA PHE A 442 15.60 -21.58 9.41
C PHE A 442 15.72 -20.21 10.08
N GLY A 443 15.85 -20.20 11.40
CA GLY A 443 15.96 -18.96 12.17
C GLY A 443 17.08 -19.00 13.19
N PHE A 444 17.43 -17.83 13.70
CA PHE A 444 18.49 -17.68 14.69
C PHE A 444 18.27 -16.41 15.53
N ASN A 445 18.81 -16.41 16.74
CA ASN A 445 19.03 -15.20 17.52
C ASN A 445 20.48 -14.76 17.37
N ALA A 446 20.69 -13.45 17.36
CA ALA A 446 22.01 -12.86 17.27
C ALA A 446 22.11 -11.54 18.05
N SER A 447 23.31 -11.17 18.47
CA SER A 447 23.64 -9.84 19.02
C SER A 447 24.31 -8.96 17.96
N TRP A 448 24.39 -7.65 18.20
CA TRP A 448 25.11 -6.69 17.38
C TRP A 448 25.70 -5.56 18.23
N SER A 449 26.68 -4.82 17.68
CA SER A 449 27.26 -3.63 18.31
C SER A 449 27.27 -2.45 17.33
N GLY A 450 26.54 -1.38 17.66
CA GLY A 450 26.44 -0.17 16.83
C GLY A 450 25.27 -0.17 15.84
N SER A 451 25.26 -1.06 14.84
CA SER A 451 24.17 -1.16 13.87
C SER A 451 23.94 -2.60 13.39
N ASN A 452 22.79 -2.87 12.76
CA ASN A 452 22.43 -4.20 12.25
C ASN A 452 22.11 -4.17 10.74
N PRO A 453 23.10 -3.92 9.86
CA PRO A 453 22.90 -4.01 8.41
C PRO A 453 22.61 -5.45 7.98
N VAL A 454 21.62 -5.61 7.10
CA VAL A 454 21.25 -6.90 6.51
C VAL A 454 22.35 -7.37 5.56
N PRO A 455 22.92 -8.57 5.76
CA PRO A 455 23.98 -9.09 4.90
C PRO A 455 23.39 -9.72 3.61
N THR A 456 24.18 -9.76 2.55
CA THR A 456 23.88 -10.60 1.39
C THR A 456 24.19 -12.07 1.73
N VAL A 457 23.21 -12.95 1.50
CA VAL A 457 23.37 -14.40 1.65
C VAL A 457 23.69 -15.06 0.32
N THR A 458 24.53 -16.09 0.36
CA THR A 458 24.83 -16.96 -0.77
C THR A 458 24.41 -18.39 -0.43
N LEU A 459 23.61 -18.98 -1.30
CA LEU A 459 23.31 -20.41 -1.30
C LEU A 459 24.48 -21.13 -1.97
N GLY A 460 25.04 -22.15 -1.32
CA GLY A 460 26.22 -22.89 -1.79
C GLY A 460 26.04 -24.39 -1.81
#